data_AF-A0A7Y6IMU3-F1
#
_entry.id   AF-A0A7Y6IMU3-F1
#
_cell.length_a   1.000
_cell.length_b   1.000
_cell.length_c   1.000
_cell.angle_alpha   90.00
_cell.angle_beta   90.00
_cell.angle_gamma   90.00
#
_symmetry.space_group_name_H-M   'P 1'
#
loop_
_entity.id
_entity.type
_entity.pdbx_description
1 polymer ?
#
loop_
_entity_poly.entity_id
_entity_poly.type
_entity_poly.pdbx_seq_one_letter_code
_entity_poly.pdbx_strand_id
1 'polypeptide(L)'
;MITKIPFGEKYARLSIFEPSEGTLVVVPSLSLPQDELRRITAARCYEERLLFLLLSLREPGVKVVYLSSMPIDQEIVDYYLGFLPDPEDAAKRLTLISLDDPRTQPLTRNLLARPEMIEQVRAAIDGEDAWMVPFVLSELEEELASSLGVPLYGPATSLAYYGSKSGAREVGHEAGVPMARGFGDLRTQAEIQDAIDALPGERVIVKLNDGYSGLGNAIVSKSGDSRFSFSADGETWDTFSAKILDRGAVVEEFIEHRPLYYPSALARITPGGHHDVVATHDQVLGGPNNDVYQGCTFPAAPEYRAEVGASAARIAAILAERGVVGLFGMDFFALKADAGYAALLCEINLRIGGTTHPFGAAVLTTGATYDPDTGLLMADGRPKYYTATDNCSSSCLRGRSPGEVTRLAERLGLGFDHAARKGNVFHLLGAIPEHGKLGFTSIGDSREEADELHRLTRLALCGAPSSR
;
A
#
# COMPACT_ATOMS: atom_id res chain seq x y z
N MET A 1 -25.24 0.86 10.47
CA MET A 1 -26.40 0.91 9.56
C MET A 1 -26.00 1.75 8.35
N ILE A 2 -25.17 1.20 7.46
CA ILE A 2 -24.74 1.87 6.21
C ILE A 2 -25.84 1.60 5.17
N THR A 3 -26.99 2.24 5.31
CA THR A 3 -28.11 2.05 4.37
C THR A 3 -28.89 3.35 4.24
N LYS A 4 -28.42 4.17 3.30
CA LYS A 4 -29.19 5.00 2.34
C LYS A 4 -28.29 6.15 1.89
N ILE A 5 -27.37 5.87 0.97
CA ILE A 5 -26.82 6.90 0.10
C ILE A 5 -27.06 6.42 -1.34
N PRO A 6 -27.58 7.26 -2.25
CA PRO A 6 -27.69 7.00 -3.70
C PRO A 6 -26.36 6.66 -4.41
N PHE A 7 -25.27 6.49 -3.64
CA PHE A 7 -23.91 6.28 -4.11
C PHE A 7 -23.75 5.00 -4.93
N GLY A 8 -24.45 3.91 -4.56
CA GLY A 8 -24.30 2.61 -5.22
C GLY A 8 -24.68 2.58 -6.71
N GLU A 9 -25.64 3.41 -7.15
CA GLU A 9 -26.06 3.45 -8.57
C GLU A 9 -25.23 4.46 -9.38
N LYS A 10 -24.97 5.67 -8.86
CA LYS A 10 -24.18 6.70 -9.56
C LYS A 10 -22.68 6.35 -9.63
N TYR A 11 -22.17 5.67 -8.60
CA TYR A 11 -20.75 5.36 -8.43
C TYR A 11 -20.47 3.86 -8.45
N ALA A 12 -21.37 3.07 -9.06
CA ALA A 12 -21.25 1.60 -9.15
C ALA A 12 -19.89 1.13 -9.69
N ARG A 13 -19.25 1.94 -10.53
CA ARG A 13 -17.94 1.68 -11.16
C ARG A 13 -16.83 2.62 -10.69
N LEU A 14 -17.04 3.36 -9.60
CA LEU A 14 -16.08 4.35 -9.13
C LEU A 14 -14.71 3.70 -8.91
N SER A 15 -13.68 4.31 -9.50
CA SER A 15 -12.30 3.97 -9.29
C SER A 15 -11.48 5.23 -9.04
N ILE A 16 -10.57 5.19 -8.07
CA ILE A 16 -9.66 6.30 -7.80
C ILE A 16 -8.59 6.47 -8.90
N PHE A 17 -8.43 5.49 -9.80
CA PHE A 17 -7.50 5.57 -10.93
C PHE A 17 -8.15 6.09 -12.22
N GLU A 18 -9.48 6.02 -12.33
CA GLU A 18 -10.22 6.41 -13.53
C GLU A 18 -11.46 7.26 -13.14
N PRO A 19 -11.33 8.32 -12.31
CA PRO A 19 -12.46 9.19 -12.02
C PRO A 19 -12.79 10.04 -13.24
N SER A 20 -14.06 10.10 -13.65
CA SER A 20 -14.51 10.94 -14.78
C SER A 20 -14.86 12.37 -14.36
N GLU A 21 -15.40 12.54 -13.16
CA GLU A 21 -15.85 13.82 -12.61
C GLU A 21 -15.95 13.77 -11.08
N GLY A 22 -16.07 14.93 -10.44
CA GLY A 22 -16.32 15.06 -9.01
C GLY A 22 -15.06 15.38 -8.19
N THR A 23 -15.24 15.49 -6.87
CA THR A 23 -14.19 15.93 -5.93
C THR A 23 -13.64 14.77 -5.11
N LEU A 24 -12.35 14.47 -5.29
CA LEU A 24 -11.63 13.51 -4.45
C LEU A 24 -11.13 14.22 -3.19
N VAL A 25 -11.65 13.83 -2.03
CA VAL A 25 -11.14 14.28 -0.73
C VAL A 25 -10.11 13.27 -0.26
N VAL A 26 -8.82 13.56 -0.49
CA VAL A 26 -7.71 12.66 -0.19
C VAL A 26 -7.28 12.83 1.27
N VAL A 27 -7.39 11.76 2.05
CA VAL A 27 -7.11 11.76 3.48
C VAL A 27 -5.99 10.76 3.77
N PRO A 28 -4.71 11.17 3.67
CA PRO A 28 -3.59 10.26 3.79
C PRO A 28 -3.22 9.96 5.25
N SER A 29 -4.21 9.98 6.15
CA SER A 29 -4.06 9.75 7.59
C SER A 29 -3.52 8.34 7.88
N LEU A 30 -2.52 8.27 8.76
CA LEU A 30 -1.91 7.01 9.20
C LEU A 30 -2.51 6.56 10.54
N SER A 31 -3.80 6.25 10.56
CA SER A 31 -4.53 5.70 11.71
C SER A 31 -4.22 4.20 11.96
N LEU A 32 -2.93 3.87 11.98
CA LEU A 32 -2.36 2.53 12.24
C LEU A 32 -1.83 2.43 13.68
N PRO A 33 -1.50 1.22 14.19
CA PRO A 33 -0.79 1.07 15.47
C PRO A 33 0.44 1.98 15.58
N GLN A 34 0.40 2.94 16.51
CA GLN A 34 1.34 4.06 16.56
C GLN A 34 2.73 3.67 17.10
N ASP A 35 2.81 2.62 17.90
CA ASP A 35 4.07 2.06 18.41
C ASP A 35 4.94 1.45 17.30
N GLU A 36 4.29 0.81 16.31
CA GLU A 36 4.95 0.29 15.10
C GLU A 36 5.34 1.45 14.15
N LEU A 37 4.50 2.46 13.94
CA LEU A 37 4.75 3.57 13.00
C LEU A 37 5.98 4.39 13.42
N ARG A 38 6.19 4.57 14.72
CA ARG A 38 7.35 5.31 15.28
C ARG A 38 8.69 4.68 14.92
N ARG A 39 8.72 3.40 14.54
CA ARG A 39 9.94 2.69 14.11
C ARG A 39 10.30 2.97 12.66
N ILE A 40 9.40 3.59 11.88
CA ILE A 40 9.60 3.89 10.47
C ILE A 40 10.18 5.31 10.31
N THR A 41 11.39 5.39 9.77
CA THR A 41 12.01 6.69 9.42
C THR A 41 11.18 7.42 8.37
N ALA A 42 10.88 8.69 8.66
CA ALA A 42 10.07 9.58 7.82
C ALA A 42 8.60 9.13 7.67
N ALA A 43 8.03 8.40 8.64
CA ALA A 43 6.65 7.90 8.56
C ALA A 43 5.63 8.98 8.20
N ARG A 44 5.76 10.20 8.74
CA ARG A 44 4.87 11.34 8.41
C ARG A 44 4.85 11.65 6.91
N CYS A 45 5.99 11.55 6.23
CA CYS A 45 6.07 11.79 4.79
C CYS A 45 5.33 10.72 3.98
N TYR A 46 4.88 9.61 4.58
CA TYR A 46 4.01 8.66 3.89
C TYR A 46 2.66 9.27 3.55
N GLU A 47 2.31 10.42 4.13
CA GLU A 47 1.20 11.22 3.62
C GLU A 47 1.36 11.52 2.12
N GLU A 48 2.59 11.63 1.61
CA GLU A 48 2.87 11.89 0.19
C GLU A 48 2.66 10.66 -0.72
N ARG A 49 2.41 9.47 -0.18
CA ARG A 49 2.16 8.27 -0.99
C ARG A 49 0.85 8.34 -1.78
N LEU A 50 -0.08 9.23 -1.41
CA LEU A 50 -1.31 9.44 -2.18
C LEU A 50 -1.19 10.61 -3.17
N LEU A 51 -0.03 11.28 -3.28
CA LEU A 51 0.13 12.40 -4.23
C LEU A 51 0.00 11.98 -5.70
N PHE A 52 0.15 10.69 -6.02
CA PHE A 52 -0.17 10.21 -7.37
C PHE A 52 -1.63 10.51 -7.77
N LEU A 53 -2.55 10.69 -6.81
CA LEU A 53 -3.94 11.08 -7.09
C LEU A 53 -4.07 12.49 -7.66
N LEU A 54 -3.05 13.37 -7.53
CA LEU A 54 -3.05 14.65 -8.22
C LEU A 54 -3.06 14.44 -9.75
N LEU A 55 -2.55 13.31 -10.24
CA LEU A 55 -2.54 12.99 -11.66
C LEU A 55 -3.96 12.76 -12.23
N SER A 56 -4.97 12.51 -11.38
CA SER A 56 -6.37 12.44 -11.82
C SER A 56 -6.91 13.79 -12.28
N LEU A 57 -6.25 14.90 -11.94
CA LEU A 57 -6.58 16.23 -12.45
C LEU A 57 -6.34 16.35 -13.97
N ARG A 58 -5.78 15.33 -14.64
CA ARG A 58 -5.83 15.23 -16.11
C ARG A 58 -7.27 15.32 -16.63
N GLU A 59 -8.23 14.78 -15.90
CA GLU A 59 -9.64 14.84 -16.24
C GLU A 59 -10.22 16.21 -15.86
N PRO A 60 -10.76 17.01 -16.82
CA PRO A 60 -11.22 18.37 -16.54
C PRO A 60 -12.37 18.45 -15.52
N GLY A 61 -13.18 17.40 -15.42
CA GLY A 61 -14.31 17.31 -14.49
C GLY A 61 -13.92 16.96 -13.05
N VAL A 62 -12.64 16.64 -12.81
CA VAL A 62 -12.15 16.18 -11.51
C VAL A 62 -11.55 17.32 -10.70
N LYS A 63 -11.83 17.36 -9.40
CA LYS A 63 -11.20 18.23 -8.42
C LYS A 63 -10.54 17.39 -7.34
N VAL A 64 -9.49 17.90 -6.72
CA VAL A 64 -8.79 17.21 -5.63
C VAL A 64 -8.68 18.16 -4.43
N VAL A 65 -9.18 17.71 -3.28
CA VAL A 65 -8.93 18.32 -1.98
C VAL A 65 -7.96 17.40 -1.23
N TYR A 66 -6.72 17.84 -1.06
CA TYR A 66 -5.68 17.06 -0.40
C TYR A 66 -5.45 17.56 1.02
N LEU A 67 -5.58 16.67 2.00
CA LEU A 67 -5.32 16.99 3.40
C LEU A 67 -3.90 16.57 3.79
N SER A 68 -3.24 17.36 4.63
CA SER A 68 -1.92 17.00 5.17
C SER A 68 -1.69 17.55 6.57
N SER A 69 -0.82 16.89 7.34
CA SER A 69 -0.44 17.35 8.68
C SER A 69 0.39 18.63 8.63
N MET A 70 1.28 18.74 7.63
CA MET A 70 2.11 19.92 7.37
C MET A 70 1.96 20.36 5.90
N PRO A 71 2.26 21.61 5.56
CA PRO A 71 2.26 22.05 4.16
C PRO A 71 3.16 21.17 3.29
N ILE A 72 2.66 20.77 2.13
CA ILE A 72 3.45 20.11 1.11
C ILE A 72 4.27 21.17 0.38
N ASP A 73 5.57 20.90 0.19
CA ASP A 73 6.47 21.83 -0.51
C ASP A 73 5.96 22.10 -1.94
N GLN A 74 5.97 23.38 -2.36
CA GLN A 74 5.51 23.78 -3.68
C GLN A 74 6.29 23.09 -4.80
N GLU A 75 7.59 22.82 -4.63
CA GLU A 75 8.38 22.09 -5.65
C GLU A 75 7.88 20.65 -5.84
N ILE A 76 7.23 20.04 -4.83
CA ILE A 76 6.61 18.72 -4.93
C ILE A 76 5.28 18.82 -5.69
N VAL A 77 4.47 19.83 -5.37
CA VAL A 77 3.20 20.08 -6.07
C VAL A 77 3.46 20.34 -7.55
N ASP A 78 4.40 21.23 -7.86
CA ASP A 78 4.80 21.57 -9.23
C ASP A 78 5.33 20.34 -9.98
N TYR A 79 6.07 19.45 -9.30
CA TYR A 79 6.53 18.19 -9.88
C TYR A 79 5.36 17.31 -10.35
N TYR A 80 4.33 17.11 -9.53
CA TYR A 80 3.17 16.30 -9.90
C TYR A 80 2.31 16.98 -10.97
N LEU A 81 2.06 18.28 -10.86
CA LEU A 81 1.30 19.03 -11.86
C LEU A 81 2.03 19.07 -13.21
N GLY A 82 3.36 19.03 -13.21
CA GLY A 82 4.17 18.94 -14.42
C GLY A 82 3.91 17.71 -15.29
N PHE A 83 3.28 16.66 -14.75
CA PHE A 83 2.87 15.49 -15.54
C PHE A 83 1.60 15.72 -16.37
N LEU A 84 0.85 16.78 -16.06
CA LEU A 84 -0.46 17.06 -16.61
C LEU A 84 -0.36 17.88 -17.89
N PRO A 85 -1.30 17.71 -18.84
CA PRO A 85 -1.27 18.43 -20.11
C PRO A 85 -1.49 19.94 -19.94
N ASP A 86 -2.24 20.34 -18.90
CA ASP A 86 -2.47 21.73 -18.52
C ASP A 86 -2.26 21.88 -17.00
N PRO A 87 -1.02 22.14 -16.55
CA PRO A 87 -0.71 22.32 -15.13
C PRO A 87 -1.42 23.52 -14.50
N GLU A 88 -1.66 24.60 -15.27
CA GLU A 88 -2.31 25.81 -14.76
C GLU A 88 -3.80 25.60 -14.49
N ASP A 89 -4.50 24.87 -15.37
CA ASP A 89 -5.88 24.47 -15.14
C ASP A 89 -5.99 23.48 -13.97
N ALA A 90 -5.12 22.48 -13.93
CA ALA A 90 -5.08 21.51 -12.84
C ALA A 90 -4.84 22.17 -11.48
N ALA A 91 -3.95 23.17 -11.40
CA ALA A 91 -3.71 23.95 -10.18
C ALA A 91 -4.98 24.65 -9.67
N LYS A 92 -5.86 25.12 -10.55
CA LYS A 92 -7.14 25.77 -10.15
C LYS A 92 -8.15 24.77 -9.56
N ARG A 93 -7.98 23.48 -9.85
CA ARG A 93 -8.84 22.38 -9.39
C ARG A 93 -8.24 21.58 -8.23
N LEU A 94 -7.04 21.95 -7.78
CA LEU A 94 -6.37 21.41 -6.61
C LEU A 94 -6.54 22.36 -5.41
N THR A 95 -7.03 21.83 -4.29
CA THR A 95 -7.06 22.53 -3.01
C THR A 95 -6.22 21.75 -2.00
N LEU A 96 -5.18 22.38 -1.46
CA LEU A 96 -4.32 21.81 -0.42
C LEU A 96 -4.71 22.40 0.93
N ILE A 97 -5.05 21.55 1.90
CA ILE A 97 -5.43 21.96 3.26
C ILE A 97 -4.46 21.32 4.24
N SER A 98 -3.63 22.18 4.84
CA SER A 98 -2.65 21.83 5.87
C SER A 98 -3.22 22.09 7.27
N LEU A 99 -2.86 21.22 8.23
CA LEU A 99 -3.12 21.44 9.65
C LEU A 99 -2.01 22.21 10.38
N ASP A 100 -0.87 22.44 9.74
CA ASP A 100 0.34 23.05 10.32
C ASP A 100 0.70 22.44 11.67
N ASP A 101 0.59 21.11 11.75
CA ASP A 101 0.72 20.32 12.96
C ASP A 101 1.81 19.24 12.82
N PRO A 102 2.98 19.43 13.45
CA PRO A 102 4.08 18.47 13.35
C PRO A 102 3.89 17.24 14.25
N ARG A 103 2.81 17.14 15.03
CA ARG A 103 2.57 16.02 15.95
C ARG A 103 2.41 14.71 15.17
N THR A 104 3.02 13.64 15.67
CA THR A 104 2.98 12.29 15.06
C THR A 104 1.69 11.52 15.39
N GLN A 105 0.55 12.21 15.45
CA GLN A 105 -0.76 11.58 15.63
C GLN A 105 -1.45 11.41 14.26
N PRO A 106 -2.46 10.52 14.14
CA PRO A 106 -3.23 10.42 12.91
C PRO A 106 -3.80 11.78 12.49
N LEU A 107 -3.60 12.16 11.22
CA LEU A 107 -4.08 13.40 10.63
C LEU A 107 -5.57 13.62 10.91
N THR A 108 -6.38 12.58 10.73
CA THR A 108 -7.83 12.65 10.94
C THR A 108 -8.21 12.99 12.38
N ARG A 109 -7.46 12.50 13.37
CA ARG A 109 -7.68 12.85 14.79
C ARG A 109 -7.46 14.34 15.04
N ASN A 110 -6.38 14.91 14.48
CA ASN A 110 -6.09 16.33 14.62
C ASN A 110 -7.11 17.20 13.90
N LEU A 111 -7.62 16.72 12.76
CA LEU A 111 -8.68 17.39 11.98
C LEU A 111 -10.01 17.42 12.74
N LEU A 112 -10.45 16.27 13.28
CA LEU A 112 -11.69 16.15 14.06
C LEU A 112 -11.68 17.00 15.34
N ALA A 113 -10.49 17.25 15.90
CA ALA A 113 -10.33 18.13 17.06
C ALA A 113 -10.48 19.65 16.73
N ARG A 114 -10.66 20.01 15.45
CA ARG A 114 -10.67 21.38 14.93
C ARG A 114 -11.89 21.63 14.05
N PRO A 115 -13.06 22.01 14.62
CA PRO A 115 -14.28 22.25 13.86
C PRO A 115 -14.11 23.25 12.71
N GLU A 116 -13.27 24.27 12.88
CA GLU A 116 -12.94 25.26 11.86
C GLU A 116 -12.28 24.63 10.63
N MET A 117 -11.46 23.60 10.81
CA MET A 117 -10.83 22.87 9.71
C MET A 117 -11.84 22.00 8.98
N ILE A 118 -12.78 21.37 9.71
CA ILE A 118 -13.88 20.62 9.08
C ILE A 118 -14.73 21.53 8.20
N GLU A 119 -15.06 22.74 8.67
CA GLU A 119 -15.78 23.73 7.84
C GLU A 119 -14.95 24.17 6.63
N GLN A 120 -13.63 24.32 6.78
CA GLN A 120 -12.75 24.63 5.65
C GLN A 120 -12.73 23.51 4.60
N VAL A 121 -12.66 22.24 5.01
CA VAL A 121 -12.76 21.10 4.08
C VAL A 121 -14.13 21.09 3.42
N ARG A 122 -15.21 21.30 4.17
CA ARG A 122 -16.58 21.35 3.63
C ARG A 122 -16.74 22.47 2.60
N ALA A 123 -16.16 23.64 2.85
CA ALA A 123 -16.19 24.77 1.91
C ALA A 123 -15.38 24.51 0.62
N ALA A 124 -14.36 23.65 0.67
CA ALA A 124 -13.58 23.24 -0.49
C ALA A 124 -14.26 22.16 -1.35
N ILE A 125 -15.25 21.45 -0.78
CA ILE A 125 -16.05 20.47 -1.50
C ILE A 125 -17.16 21.22 -2.27
N ASP A 126 -17.04 21.26 -3.59
CA ASP A 126 -18.01 21.91 -4.47
C ASP A 126 -19.02 20.88 -5.00
N GLY A 127 -20.28 20.97 -4.54
CA GLY A 127 -21.39 20.14 -4.99
C GLY A 127 -21.60 18.83 -4.22
N GLU A 128 -22.56 18.03 -4.69
CA GLU A 128 -22.94 16.74 -4.07
C GLU A 128 -22.04 15.58 -4.51
N ASP A 129 -21.15 15.81 -5.47
CA ASP A 129 -20.31 14.81 -6.11
C ASP A 129 -18.90 14.82 -5.55
N ALA A 130 -18.78 14.38 -4.31
CA ALA A 130 -17.51 14.21 -3.62
C ALA A 130 -17.44 12.86 -2.92
N TRP A 131 -16.23 12.32 -2.79
CA TRP A 131 -15.98 11.12 -2.01
C TRP A 131 -14.60 11.19 -1.37
N MET A 132 -14.46 10.49 -0.25
CA MET A 132 -13.24 10.46 0.52
C MET A 132 -12.40 9.24 0.17
N VAL A 133 -11.10 9.46 -0.05
CA VAL A 133 -10.10 8.43 -0.32
C VAL A 133 -9.11 8.39 0.84
N PRO A 134 -9.33 7.53 1.85
CA PRO A 134 -8.42 7.38 2.97
C PRO A 134 -7.24 6.46 2.63
N PHE A 135 -6.07 6.70 3.24
CA PHE A 135 -4.95 5.74 3.16
C PHE A 135 -5.27 4.42 3.88
N VAL A 136 -5.86 4.51 5.07
CA VAL A 136 -6.38 3.40 5.86
C VAL A 136 -7.73 3.83 6.44
N LEU A 137 -8.67 2.89 6.59
CA LEU A 137 -9.93 3.17 7.25
C LEU A 137 -9.89 2.75 8.73
N SER A 138 -10.17 3.70 9.62
CA SER A 138 -10.46 3.47 11.03
C SER A 138 -11.74 4.20 11.43
N GLU A 139 -12.18 4.07 12.68
CA GLU A 139 -13.32 4.83 13.22
C GLU A 139 -13.15 6.34 13.03
N LEU A 140 -11.90 6.84 13.05
CA LEU A 140 -11.61 8.26 12.81
C LEU A 140 -12.01 8.68 11.38
N GLU A 141 -11.68 7.88 10.38
CA GLU A 141 -12.03 8.18 8.99
C GLU A 141 -13.54 8.06 8.75
N GLU A 142 -14.23 7.13 9.41
CA GLU A 142 -15.70 7.06 9.37
C GLU A 142 -16.37 8.28 10.03
N GLU A 143 -15.85 8.74 11.17
CA GLU A 143 -16.31 9.95 11.84
C GLU A 143 -16.08 11.21 10.96
N LEU A 144 -14.93 11.30 10.30
CA LEU A 144 -14.64 12.39 9.37
C LEU A 144 -15.59 12.39 8.18
N ALA A 145 -15.78 11.25 7.53
CA ALA A 145 -16.69 11.11 6.41
C ALA A 145 -18.12 11.51 6.79
N SER A 146 -18.59 11.05 7.97
CA SER A 146 -19.89 11.43 8.51
C SER A 146 -19.98 12.93 8.79
N SER A 147 -18.93 13.56 9.30
CA SER A 147 -18.88 14.99 9.60
C SER A 147 -18.87 15.86 8.33
N LEU A 148 -18.25 15.37 7.26
CA LEU A 148 -18.23 16.02 5.94
C LEU A 148 -19.48 15.74 5.11
N GLY A 149 -20.21 14.66 5.41
CA GLY A 149 -21.37 14.22 4.63
C GLY A 149 -20.98 13.59 3.29
N VAL A 150 -19.76 13.04 3.18
CA VAL A 150 -19.26 12.42 1.94
C VAL A 150 -19.12 10.91 2.08
N PRO A 151 -19.38 10.13 1.01
CA PRO A 151 -19.15 8.69 0.97
C PRO A 151 -17.65 8.34 1.02
N LEU A 152 -17.37 7.11 1.47
CA LEU A 152 -16.03 6.56 1.64
C LEU A 152 -15.66 5.57 0.54
N TYR A 153 -14.47 5.72 -0.05
CA TYR A 153 -13.85 4.70 -0.90
C TYR A 153 -12.87 3.86 -0.07
N GLY A 154 -13.37 2.83 0.59
CA GLY A 154 -12.54 1.93 1.40
C GLY A 154 -13.36 0.88 2.16
N PRO A 155 -12.68 -0.15 2.71
CA PRO A 155 -13.34 -1.25 3.41
C PRO A 155 -13.87 -0.75 4.75
N ALA A 156 -15.19 -0.77 4.96
CA ALA A 156 -15.85 -0.32 6.20
C ALA A 156 -15.20 -0.95 7.45
N THR A 157 -15.13 -0.21 8.56
CA THR A 157 -14.48 -0.69 9.80
C THR A 157 -15.15 -1.94 10.36
N SER A 158 -16.47 -2.07 10.15
CA SER A 158 -17.23 -3.29 10.47
C SER A 158 -16.76 -4.56 9.75
N LEU A 159 -15.96 -4.42 8.68
CA LEU A 159 -15.36 -5.50 7.90
C LEU A 159 -13.85 -5.67 8.19
N ALA A 160 -13.28 -4.91 9.13
CA ALA A 160 -11.85 -4.92 9.44
C ALA A 160 -11.35 -6.31 9.87
N TYR A 161 -12.23 -7.16 10.44
CA TYR A 161 -11.90 -8.54 10.75
C TYR A 161 -11.31 -9.29 9.56
N TYR A 162 -11.83 -9.10 8.35
CA TYR A 162 -11.33 -9.79 7.15
C TYR A 162 -9.93 -9.33 6.68
N GLY A 163 -9.45 -8.20 7.20
CA GLY A 163 -8.06 -7.74 7.04
C GLY A 163 -7.14 -8.18 8.17
N SER A 164 -7.67 -8.82 9.22
CA SER A 164 -6.87 -9.43 10.27
C SER A 164 -6.24 -10.74 9.79
N LYS A 165 -5.17 -11.22 10.44
CA LYS A 165 -4.58 -12.53 10.10
C LYS A 165 -5.57 -13.68 10.28
N SER A 166 -6.42 -13.63 11.30
CA SER A 166 -7.43 -14.67 11.53
C SER A 166 -8.54 -14.62 10.47
N GLY A 167 -9.10 -13.44 10.19
CA GLY A 167 -10.11 -13.29 9.15
C GLY A 167 -9.58 -13.57 7.74
N ALA A 168 -8.32 -13.24 7.45
CA ALA A 168 -7.67 -13.62 6.20
C ALA A 168 -7.63 -15.15 6.01
N ARG A 169 -7.39 -15.90 7.09
CA ARG A 169 -7.45 -17.38 7.05
C ARG A 169 -8.87 -17.89 6.79
N GLU A 170 -9.88 -17.29 7.42
CA GLU A 170 -11.28 -17.61 7.16
C GLU A 170 -11.65 -17.39 5.69
N VAL A 171 -11.34 -16.20 5.15
CA VAL A 171 -11.61 -15.84 3.74
C VAL A 171 -10.86 -16.78 2.80
N GLY A 172 -9.57 -17.03 3.07
CA GLY A 172 -8.74 -17.92 2.25
C GLY A 172 -9.26 -19.34 2.20
N HIS A 173 -9.74 -19.87 3.34
CA HIS A 173 -10.34 -21.19 3.43
C HIS A 173 -11.64 -21.28 2.61
N GLU A 174 -12.53 -20.29 2.75
CA GLU A 174 -13.78 -20.21 1.98
C GLU A 174 -13.52 -20.09 0.47
N ALA A 175 -12.50 -19.32 0.07
CA ALA A 175 -12.08 -19.15 -1.32
C ALA A 175 -11.33 -20.37 -1.89
N GLY A 176 -11.09 -21.43 -1.09
CA GLY A 176 -10.32 -22.59 -1.49
C GLY A 176 -8.88 -22.26 -1.88
N VAL A 177 -8.29 -21.23 -1.27
CA VAL A 177 -6.90 -20.83 -1.50
C VAL A 177 -5.99 -21.55 -0.51
N PRO A 178 -4.93 -22.23 -0.97
CA PRO A 178 -3.97 -22.88 -0.08
C PRO A 178 -3.36 -21.91 0.92
N MET A 179 -3.02 -22.39 2.11
CA MET A 179 -2.36 -21.62 3.18
C MET A 179 -1.40 -22.52 3.94
N ALA A 180 -0.47 -21.91 4.68
CA ALA A 180 0.25 -22.65 5.70
C ALA A 180 -0.75 -23.24 6.72
N ARG A 181 -0.50 -24.48 7.14
CA ARG A 181 -1.26 -25.08 8.25
C ARG A 181 -1.08 -24.21 9.48
N GLY A 182 -2.15 -24.04 10.24
CA GLY A 182 -2.17 -23.08 11.33
C GLY A 182 -3.54 -22.89 11.92
N PHE A 183 -3.55 -22.13 13.01
CA PHE A 183 -4.71 -21.81 13.82
C PHE A 183 -4.87 -20.29 13.89
N GLY A 184 -6.11 -19.81 13.94
CA GLY A 184 -6.42 -18.39 14.12
C GLY A 184 -7.33 -18.13 15.31
N ASP A 185 -7.60 -16.85 15.55
CA ASP A 185 -8.41 -16.33 16.65
C ASP A 185 -7.92 -16.73 18.05
N LEU A 186 -6.60 -16.89 18.21
CA LEU A 186 -5.96 -17.24 19.47
C LEU A 186 -5.73 -15.97 20.32
N ARG A 187 -6.07 -16.03 21.61
CA ARG A 187 -5.97 -14.86 22.52
C ARG A 187 -5.23 -15.15 23.82
N THR A 188 -4.96 -16.40 24.14
CA THR A 188 -4.30 -16.79 25.39
C THR A 188 -2.98 -17.51 25.15
N GLN A 189 -2.07 -17.42 26.13
CA GLN A 189 -0.79 -18.13 26.05
C GLN A 189 -0.97 -19.65 25.98
N ALA A 190 -2.01 -20.20 26.62
CA ALA A 190 -2.33 -21.62 26.56
C ALA A 190 -2.73 -22.03 25.14
N GLU A 191 -3.65 -21.30 24.50
CA GLU A 191 -4.05 -21.55 23.11
C GLU A 191 -2.86 -21.46 22.14
N ILE A 192 -1.97 -20.48 22.35
CA ILE A 192 -0.75 -20.33 21.54
C ILE A 192 0.17 -21.55 21.73
N GLN A 193 0.38 -22.01 22.97
CA GLN A 193 1.21 -23.17 23.25
C GLN A 193 0.62 -24.46 22.65
N ASP A 194 -0.68 -24.67 22.81
CA ASP A 194 -1.38 -25.82 22.21
C ASP A 194 -1.28 -25.81 20.69
N ALA A 195 -1.43 -24.63 20.06
CA ALA A 195 -1.27 -24.47 18.61
C ALA A 195 0.18 -24.73 18.16
N ILE A 196 1.17 -24.25 18.91
CA ILE A 196 2.60 -24.53 18.66
C ILE A 196 2.83 -26.05 18.71
N ASP A 197 2.32 -26.74 19.72
CA ASP A 197 2.54 -28.18 19.92
C ASP A 197 1.81 -29.05 18.89
N ALA A 198 0.63 -28.60 18.41
CA ALA A 198 -0.17 -29.33 17.44
C ALA A 198 0.40 -29.28 16.00
N LEU A 199 1.13 -28.23 15.64
CA LEU A 199 1.73 -28.14 14.31
C LEU A 199 2.95 -29.09 14.20
N PRO A 200 3.26 -29.65 13.03
CA PRO A 200 4.53 -30.33 12.78
C PRO A 200 5.69 -29.35 12.52
N GLY A 201 6.90 -29.90 12.41
CA GLY A 201 8.12 -29.16 12.13
C GLY A 201 8.79 -28.56 13.37
N GLU A 202 10.04 -28.16 13.22
CA GLU A 202 10.87 -27.61 14.31
C GLU A 202 10.55 -26.13 14.59
N ARG A 203 9.92 -25.43 13.64
CA ARG A 203 9.64 -24.00 13.73
C ARG A 203 8.20 -23.67 13.33
N VAL A 204 7.66 -22.67 14.01
CA VAL A 204 6.37 -22.06 13.72
C VAL A 204 6.51 -20.53 13.74
N ILE A 205 5.51 -19.84 13.22
CA ILE A 205 5.44 -18.39 13.27
C ILE A 205 4.15 -17.97 13.97
N VAL A 206 4.26 -17.10 14.96
CA VAL A 206 3.13 -16.41 15.60
C VAL A 206 3.02 -15.04 14.96
N LYS A 207 1.84 -14.67 14.49
CA LYS A 207 1.58 -13.36 13.87
C LYS A 207 0.42 -12.68 14.59
N LEU A 208 0.62 -11.45 15.07
CA LEU A 208 -0.46 -10.61 15.59
C LEU A 208 -1.45 -10.26 14.47
N ASN A 209 -2.74 -10.20 14.80
CA ASN A 209 -3.81 -10.05 13.81
C ASN A 209 -3.73 -8.76 12.97
N ASP A 210 -3.26 -7.67 13.56
CA ASP A 210 -3.24 -6.30 13.02
C ASP A 210 -1.80 -5.75 12.89
N GLY A 211 -0.78 -6.61 12.98
CA GLY A 211 0.61 -6.23 12.79
C GLY A 211 0.95 -5.98 11.32
N TYR A 212 1.91 -5.10 11.04
CA TYR A 212 2.34 -4.78 9.68
C TYR A 212 3.86 -4.74 9.53
N SER A 213 4.35 -4.85 8.29
CA SER A 213 5.78 -4.80 7.94
C SER A 213 6.66 -5.80 8.72
N GLY A 214 6.12 -6.97 9.05
CA GLY A 214 6.82 -8.01 9.81
C GLY A 214 6.97 -7.74 11.31
N LEU A 215 6.61 -6.55 11.81
CA LEU A 215 6.81 -6.15 13.21
C LEU A 215 5.94 -6.94 14.20
N GLY A 216 4.81 -7.48 13.73
CA GLY A 216 3.92 -8.34 14.50
C GLY A 216 4.24 -9.84 14.44
N ASN A 217 5.41 -10.23 13.93
CA ASN A 217 5.79 -11.63 13.76
C ASN A 217 6.81 -12.10 14.82
N ALA A 218 6.63 -13.33 15.29
CA ALA A 218 7.59 -14.04 16.12
C ALA A 218 7.84 -15.44 15.55
N ILE A 219 9.07 -15.74 15.17
CA ILE A 219 9.48 -17.10 14.79
C ILE A 219 9.81 -17.85 16.07
N VAL A 220 9.18 -19.00 16.27
CA VAL A 220 9.34 -19.83 17.47
C VAL A 220 9.99 -21.15 17.07
N SER A 221 11.15 -21.43 17.67
CA SER A 221 11.76 -22.76 17.62
C SER A 221 11.17 -23.63 18.72
N LYS A 222 10.76 -24.86 18.38
CA LYS A 222 10.24 -25.83 19.36
C LYS A 222 11.34 -26.50 20.17
N SER A 223 12.58 -26.43 19.68
CA SER A 223 13.77 -26.99 20.29
C SER A 223 14.90 -25.95 20.34
N GLY A 224 15.80 -26.07 21.33
CA GLY A 224 17.00 -25.22 21.46
C GLY A 224 16.90 -23.99 22.38
N ASP A 225 18.05 -23.37 22.65
CA ASP A 225 18.21 -22.29 23.64
C ASP A 225 17.69 -20.92 23.14
N SER A 226 17.65 -20.69 21.83
CA SER A 226 17.13 -19.45 21.21
C SER A 226 15.70 -19.66 20.70
N ARG A 227 14.76 -19.74 21.64
CA ARG A 227 13.36 -20.12 21.38
C ARG A 227 12.59 -19.12 20.51
N PHE A 228 12.91 -17.83 20.54
CA PHE A 228 12.14 -16.77 19.86
C PHE A 228 13.05 -15.85 19.03
N SER A 229 12.62 -15.53 17.82
CA SER A 229 13.21 -14.50 16.96
C SER A 229 12.15 -13.50 16.53
N PHE A 230 12.41 -12.22 16.72
CA PHE A 230 11.51 -11.11 16.40
C PHE A 230 12.16 -10.18 15.39
N SER A 231 11.36 -9.60 14.49
CA SER A 231 11.83 -8.58 13.55
C SER A 231 11.82 -7.17 14.16
N ALA A 232 11.05 -7.00 15.25
CA ALA A 232 10.95 -5.76 16.00
C ALA A 232 12.12 -5.64 17.00
N ASP A 233 12.98 -4.63 16.81
CA ASP A 233 14.09 -4.35 17.73
C ASP A 233 13.59 -4.19 19.17
N GLY A 234 14.26 -4.85 20.12
CA GLY A 234 13.97 -4.80 21.55
C GLY A 234 12.69 -5.52 21.99
N GLU A 235 11.99 -6.21 21.09
CA GLU A 235 10.81 -7.02 21.43
C GLU A 235 11.24 -8.28 22.21
N THR A 236 10.46 -8.62 23.24
CA THR A 236 10.64 -9.84 24.03
C THR A 236 9.37 -10.69 23.98
N TRP A 237 9.44 -11.95 24.39
CA TRP A 237 8.23 -12.78 24.50
C TRP A 237 7.19 -12.19 25.46
N ASP A 238 7.62 -11.55 26.54
CA ASP A 238 6.70 -10.95 27.51
C ASP A 238 5.95 -9.76 26.90
N THR A 239 6.66 -8.86 26.19
CA THR A 239 6.02 -7.72 25.53
C THR A 239 5.17 -8.15 24.33
N PHE A 240 5.59 -9.20 23.62
CA PHE A 240 4.85 -9.76 22.50
C PHE A 240 3.59 -10.49 22.94
N SER A 241 3.67 -11.39 23.94
CA SER A 241 2.52 -12.15 24.42
C SER A 241 1.48 -11.28 25.13
N ALA A 242 1.88 -10.18 25.78
CA ALA A 242 0.96 -9.19 26.33
C ALA A 242 0.04 -8.58 25.27
N LYS A 243 0.51 -8.46 24.02
CA LYS A 243 -0.26 -7.94 22.88
C LYS A 243 -1.31 -8.93 22.38
N ILE A 244 -1.07 -10.24 22.52
CA ILE A 244 -1.94 -11.30 22.00
C ILE A 244 -3.33 -11.25 22.64
N LEU A 245 -3.42 -10.90 23.93
CA LEU A 245 -4.70 -10.85 24.64
C LEU A 245 -5.68 -9.84 24.02
N ASP A 246 -5.16 -8.67 23.64
CA ASP A 246 -5.93 -7.56 23.08
C ASP A 246 -6.11 -7.71 21.55
N ARG A 247 -5.02 -7.99 20.85
CA ARG A 247 -4.97 -7.97 19.38
C ARG A 247 -5.38 -9.32 18.76
N GLY A 248 -5.18 -10.42 19.49
CA GLY A 248 -5.28 -11.77 18.96
C GLY A 248 -4.12 -12.14 18.02
N ALA A 249 -3.98 -13.42 17.73
CA ALA A 249 -2.91 -13.93 16.88
C ALA A 249 -3.31 -15.19 16.09
N VAL A 250 -2.52 -15.45 15.05
CA VAL A 250 -2.46 -16.75 14.37
C VAL A 250 -1.14 -17.45 14.69
N VAL A 251 -1.15 -18.77 14.71
CA VAL A 251 0.06 -19.61 14.75
C VAL A 251 0.06 -20.46 13.49
N GLU A 252 1.12 -20.37 12.71
CA GLU A 252 1.26 -21.07 11.44
C GLU A 252 2.58 -21.84 11.35
N GLU A 253 2.62 -22.84 10.49
CA GLU A 253 3.86 -23.50 10.14
C GLU A 253 4.85 -22.52 9.53
N PHE A 254 6.10 -22.62 9.95
CA PHE A 254 7.16 -21.92 9.26
C PHE A 254 7.48 -22.64 7.96
N ILE A 255 7.32 -21.95 6.81
CA ILE A 255 7.55 -22.55 5.50
C ILE A 255 9.07 -22.70 5.27
N GLU A 256 9.54 -23.94 5.40
CA GLU A 256 10.95 -24.31 5.19
C GLU A 256 11.31 -24.52 3.71
N HIS A 257 10.32 -24.68 2.84
CA HIS A 257 10.54 -24.97 1.42
C HIS A 257 11.40 -23.90 0.75
N ARG A 258 12.37 -24.29 -0.08
CA ARG A 258 13.20 -23.38 -0.88
C ARG A 258 13.36 -23.92 -2.32
N PRO A 259 13.34 -23.06 -3.35
CA PRO A 259 13.16 -21.60 -3.28
C PRO A 259 11.73 -21.21 -2.87
N LEU A 260 11.62 -20.08 -2.16
CA LEU A 260 10.36 -19.49 -1.73
C LEU A 260 10.30 -18.07 -2.28
N TYR A 261 9.20 -17.72 -2.94
CA TYR A 261 8.97 -16.41 -3.52
C TYR A 261 7.83 -15.70 -2.77
N TYR A 262 7.79 -14.38 -2.84
CA TYR A 262 6.90 -13.53 -2.05
C TYR A 262 6.04 -12.63 -2.94
N PRO A 263 5.21 -13.19 -3.84
CA PRO A 263 4.35 -12.36 -4.66
C PRO A 263 3.21 -11.73 -3.84
N SER A 264 2.65 -10.66 -4.38
CA SER A 264 1.38 -10.11 -3.92
C SER A 264 0.46 -9.81 -5.09
N ALA A 265 -0.82 -9.61 -4.80
CA ALA A 265 -1.82 -9.15 -5.74
C ALA A 265 -2.51 -7.91 -5.20
N LEU A 266 -2.84 -6.97 -6.08
CA LEU A 266 -3.69 -5.82 -5.78
C LEU A 266 -5.06 -6.08 -6.40
N ALA A 267 -6.09 -6.08 -5.57
CA ALA A 267 -7.47 -6.19 -6.02
C ALA A 267 -8.25 -4.91 -5.74
N ARG A 268 -9.30 -4.71 -6.52
CA ARG A 268 -10.26 -3.61 -6.43
C ARG A 268 -11.65 -4.19 -6.30
N ILE A 269 -12.46 -3.62 -5.41
CA ILE A 269 -13.90 -3.84 -5.38
C ILE A 269 -14.58 -2.47 -5.44
N THR A 270 -15.45 -2.31 -6.43
CA THR A 270 -16.22 -1.08 -6.64
C THR A 270 -17.48 -1.05 -5.75
N PRO A 271 -18.10 0.12 -5.50
CA PRO A 271 -19.35 0.21 -4.74
C PRO A 271 -20.49 -0.66 -5.28
N GLY A 272 -20.49 -0.97 -6.59
CA GLY A 272 -21.47 -1.86 -7.22
C GLY A 272 -21.19 -3.36 -7.01
N GLY A 273 -20.14 -3.73 -6.28
CA GLY A 273 -19.73 -5.12 -6.04
C GLY A 273 -18.95 -5.76 -7.19
N HIS A 274 -18.63 -5.00 -8.26
CA HIS A 274 -17.69 -5.49 -9.27
C HIS A 274 -16.30 -5.57 -8.67
N HIS A 275 -15.64 -6.70 -8.88
CA HIS A 275 -14.33 -7.02 -8.31
C HIS A 275 -13.37 -7.47 -9.40
N ASP A 276 -12.12 -7.03 -9.31
CA ASP A 276 -11.07 -7.34 -10.26
C ASP A 276 -9.68 -7.34 -9.60
N VAL A 277 -8.79 -8.19 -10.10
CA VAL A 277 -7.36 -8.13 -9.79
C VAL A 277 -6.73 -7.16 -10.79
N VAL A 278 -6.11 -6.09 -10.29
CA VAL A 278 -5.57 -5.01 -11.12
C VAL A 278 -4.05 -5.06 -11.26
N ALA A 279 -3.38 -5.82 -10.39
CA ALA A 279 -1.95 -6.06 -10.51
C ALA A 279 -1.51 -7.29 -9.71
N THR A 280 -0.36 -7.83 -10.11
CA THR A 280 0.41 -8.81 -9.34
C THR A 280 1.84 -8.32 -9.27
N HIS A 281 2.49 -8.46 -8.12
CA HIS A 281 3.85 -7.97 -7.87
C HIS A 281 4.71 -9.07 -7.29
N ASP A 282 6.03 -8.94 -7.45
CA ASP A 282 6.99 -9.57 -6.56
C ASP A 282 7.49 -8.58 -5.52
N GLN A 283 7.37 -8.93 -4.24
CA GLN A 283 7.85 -8.09 -3.16
C GLN A 283 9.38 -8.19 -3.05
N VAL A 284 10.03 -7.03 -2.93
CA VAL A 284 11.44 -6.95 -2.55
C VAL A 284 11.48 -6.80 -1.04
N LEU A 285 11.95 -7.84 -0.36
CA LEU A 285 12.04 -7.88 1.10
C LEU A 285 13.49 -7.69 1.56
N GLY A 286 13.64 -7.25 2.81
CA GLY A 286 14.92 -7.06 3.48
C GLY A 286 14.78 -7.16 4.99
N GLY A 287 15.73 -6.60 5.73
CA GLY A 287 15.78 -6.72 7.19
C GLY A 287 16.34 -8.07 7.66
N PRO A 288 16.49 -8.28 8.98
CA PRO A 288 17.18 -9.44 9.54
C PRO A 288 16.55 -10.78 9.17
N ASN A 289 15.21 -10.81 9.03
CA ASN A 289 14.43 -12.02 8.74
C ASN A 289 13.90 -12.06 7.29
N ASN A 290 14.32 -11.13 6.43
CA ASN A 290 13.84 -10.97 5.05
C ASN A 290 12.30 -10.82 4.96
N ASP A 291 11.72 -10.01 5.85
CA ASP A 291 10.29 -9.80 6.02
C ASP A 291 9.89 -8.31 6.10
N VAL A 292 10.84 -7.40 5.90
CA VAL A 292 10.59 -5.95 5.85
C VAL A 292 10.48 -5.51 4.39
N TYR A 293 9.32 -4.99 4.01
CA TYR A 293 9.05 -4.48 2.66
C TYR A 293 10.01 -3.36 2.25
N GLN A 294 10.75 -3.56 1.16
CA GLN A 294 11.67 -2.58 0.57
C GLN A 294 11.11 -1.93 -0.69
N GLY A 295 10.19 -2.62 -1.37
CA GLY A 295 9.69 -2.23 -2.69
C GLY A 295 9.05 -3.42 -3.41
N CYS A 296 8.78 -3.25 -4.70
CA CYS A 296 8.20 -4.32 -5.51
C CYS A 296 8.65 -4.24 -6.97
N THR A 297 8.45 -5.35 -7.69
CA THR A 297 8.50 -5.38 -9.16
C THR A 297 7.14 -5.78 -9.71
N PHE A 298 6.75 -5.20 -10.84
CA PHE A 298 5.54 -5.53 -11.58
C PHE A 298 5.86 -5.88 -13.04
N PRO A 299 5.21 -6.90 -13.60
CA PRO A 299 4.33 -7.85 -12.92
C PRO A 299 5.14 -8.83 -12.06
N ALA A 300 4.44 -9.64 -11.25
CA ALA A 300 4.98 -10.86 -10.66
C ALA A 300 5.55 -11.80 -11.73
N ALA A 301 6.50 -12.66 -11.35
CA ALA A 301 7.17 -13.58 -12.27
C ALA A 301 6.17 -14.50 -13.02
N PRO A 302 6.40 -14.77 -14.32
CA PRO A 302 5.47 -15.50 -15.17
C PRO A 302 5.17 -16.93 -14.67
N GLU A 303 6.06 -17.54 -13.89
CA GLU A 303 5.95 -18.90 -13.38
C GLU A 303 4.76 -19.10 -12.43
N TYR A 304 4.39 -18.08 -11.66
CA TYR A 304 3.32 -18.14 -10.66
C TYR A 304 2.29 -17.02 -10.76
N ARG A 305 2.52 -15.99 -11.59
CA ARG A 305 1.62 -14.85 -11.74
C ARG A 305 0.16 -15.23 -11.97
N ALA A 306 -0.09 -16.19 -12.87
CA ALA A 306 -1.44 -16.64 -13.19
C ALA A 306 -2.13 -17.29 -11.97
N GLU A 307 -1.40 -18.11 -11.21
CA GLU A 307 -1.93 -18.77 -10.01
C GLU A 307 -2.18 -17.76 -8.87
N VAL A 308 -1.30 -16.77 -8.71
CA VAL A 308 -1.48 -15.67 -7.76
C VAL A 308 -2.70 -14.84 -8.13
N GLY A 309 -2.85 -14.46 -9.39
CA GLY A 309 -4.01 -13.71 -9.89
C GLY A 309 -5.31 -14.48 -9.71
N ALA A 310 -5.33 -15.78 -10.06
CA ALA A 310 -6.50 -16.63 -9.90
C ALA A 310 -6.90 -16.81 -8.42
N SER A 311 -5.92 -16.98 -7.52
CA SER A 311 -6.16 -17.09 -6.08
C SER A 311 -6.69 -15.78 -5.49
N ALA A 312 -6.10 -14.65 -5.90
CA ALA A 312 -6.56 -13.31 -5.53
C ALA A 312 -7.99 -13.03 -6.02
N ALA A 313 -8.35 -13.46 -7.24
CA ALA A 313 -9.69 -13.28 -7.78
C ALA A 313 -10.76 -14.03 -6.97
N ARG A 314 -10.48 -15.27 -6.53
CA ARG A 314 -11.40 -16.03 -5.66
C ARG A 314 -11.62 -15.36 -4.31
N ILE A 315 -10.56 -14.84 -3.70
CA ILE A 315 -10.65 -14.07 -2.45
C ILE A 315 -11.45 -12.78 -2.64
N ALA A 316 -11.18 -12.04 -3.73
CA ALA A 316 -11.89 -10.80 -4.04
C ALA A 316 -13.39 -11.03 -4.25
N ALA A 317 -13.79 -12.16 -4.85
CA ALA A 317 -15.20 -12.52 -5.00
C ALA A 317 -15.90 -12.68 -3.64
N ILE A 318 -15.30 -13.43 -2.71
CA ILE A 318 -15.84 -13.61 -1.34
C ILE A 318 -15.95 -12.27 -0.59
N LEU A 319 -14.92 -11.42 -0.69
CA LEU A 319 -14.93 -10.10 -0.04
C LEU A 319 -15.97 -9.17 -0.66
N ALA A 320 -16.21 -9.26 -1.97
CA ALA A 320 -17.24 -8.48 -2.65
C ALA A 320 -18.65 -8.91 -2.20
N GLU A 321 -18.90 -10.21 -2.02
CA GLU A 321 -20.16 -10.71 -1.45
C GLU A 321 -20.41 -10.20 -0.03
N ARG A 322 -19.34 -9.92 0.72
CA ARG A 322 -19.40 -9.34 2.07
C ARG A 322 -19.50 -7.81 2.08
N GLY A 323 -19.51 -7.17 0.91
CA GLY A 323 -19.67 -5.73 0.75
C GLY A 323 -18.40 -4.91 0.97
N VAL A 324 -17.21 -5.52 0.85
CA VAL A 324 -15.95 -4.78 0.84
C VAL A 324 -15.92 -3.83 -0.36
N VAL A 325 -15.40 -2.61 -0.17
CA VAL A 325 -15.19 -1.61 -1.23
C VAL A 325 -13.75 -1.10 -1.13
N GLY A 326 -13.17 -0.72 -2.26
CA GLY A 326 -11.86 -0.10 -2.34
C GLY A 326 -10.75 -1.03 -2.82
N LEU A 327 -9.52 -0.63 -2.57
CA LEU A 327 -8.31 -1.35 -2.95
C LEU A 327 -7.70 -2.08 -1.75
N PHE A 328 -7.19 -3.28 -1.99
CA PHE A 328 -6.51 -4.06 -0.98
C PHE A 328 -5.45 -4.97 -1.59
N GLY A 329 -4.39 -5.18 -0.81
CA GLY A 329 -3.31 -6.10 -1.16
C GLY A 329 -3.57 -7.49 -0.59
N MET A 330 -3.10 -8.53 -1.28
CA MET A 330 -3.05 -9.90 -0.79
C MET A 330 -1.65 -10.43 -1.00
N ASP A 331 -1.04 -10.93 0.06
CA ASP A 331 0.32 -11.43 0.02
C ASP A 331 0.30 -12.95 -0.03
N PHE A 332 1.19 -13.51 -0.84
CA PHE A 332 1.28 -14.95 -1.07
C PHE A 332 2.72 -15.42 -0.89
N PHE A 333 2.86 -16.70 -0.56
CA PHE A 333 4.09 -17.45 -0.81
C PHE A 333 3.91 -18.25 -2.09
N ALA A 334 4.82 -18.09 -3.05
CA ALA A 334 4.87 -18.96 -4.22
C ALA A 334 5.98 -20.00 -4.05
N LEU A 335 5.63 -21.27 -4.22
CA LEU A 335 6.55 -22.40 -4.11
C LEU A 335 6.30 -23.40 -5.22
N LYS A 336 7.37 -24.12 -5.61
CA LYS A 336 7.28 -25.11 -6.68
C LYS A 336 6.50 -26.33 -6.20
N ALA A 337 5.51 -26.74 -6.98
CA ALA A 337 4.67 -27.91 -6.75
C ALA A 337 4.72 -28.84 -7.98
N ASP A 338 4.17 -30.06 -7.86
CA ASP A 338 4.22 -31.07 -8.93
C ASP A 338 3.60 -30.59 -10.25
N ALA A 339 2.55 -29.77 -10.17
CA ALA A 339 1.83 -29.21 -11.32
C ALA A 339 2.29 -27.80 -11.73
N GLY A 340 3.38 -27.27 -11.17
CA GLY A 340 3.87 -25.92 -11.45
C GLY A 340 4.23 -25.17 -10.18
N TYR A 341 3.46 -24.12 -9.86
CA TYR A 341 3.60 -23.35 -8.64
C TYR A 341 2.30 -23.34 -7.85
N ALA A 342 2.40 -23.37 -6.52
CA ALA A 342 1.29 -23.11 -5.63
C ALA A 342 1.43 -21.71 -5.03
N ALA A 343 0.35 -20.94 -5.01
CA ALA A 343 0.25 -19.67 -4.29
C ALA A 343 -0.46 -19.90 -2.95
N LEU A 344 0.29 -19.81 -1.85
CA LEU A 344 -0.24 -19.94 -0.50
C LEU A 344 -0.56 -18.54 0.04
N LEU A 345 -1.80 -18.27 0.41
CA LEU A 345 -2.17 -17.01 1.04
C LEU A 345 -1.41 -16.83 2.36
N CYS A 346 -0.79 -15.66 2.52
CA CYS A 346 -0.07 -15.25 3.73
C CYS A 346 -0.90 -14.27 4.56
N GLU A 347 -1.46 -13.23 3.92
CA GLU A 347 -2.28 -12.21 4.57
C GLU A 347 -3.13 -11.43 3.55
N ILE A 348 -4.20 -10.79 4.04
CA ILE A 348 -5.01 -9.82 3.31
C ILE A 348 -4.84 -8.46 3.98
N ASN A 349 -4.35 -7.48 3.24
CA ASN A 349 -4.22 -6.10 3.68
C ASN A 349 -5.40 -5.28 3.15
N LEU A 350 -6.51 -5.23 3.89
CA LEU A 350 -7.72 -4.45 3.54
C LEU A 350 -7.52 -2.94 3.66
N ARG A 351 -6.63 -2.39 2.83
CA ARG A 351 -6.28 -0.96 2.75
C ARG A 351 -5.37 -0.70 1.55
N ILE A 352 -5.17 0.58 1.25
CA ILE A 352 -4.07 1.02 0.39
C ILE A 352 -2.72 0.63 1.02
N GLY A 353 -1.78 0.17 0.20
CA GLY A 353 -0.50 -0.39 0.63
C GLY A 353 0.70 0.08 -0.18
N GLY A 354 1.86 -0.53 0.09
CA GLY A 354 3.13 -0.21 -0.55
C GLY A 354 3.18 -0.51 -2.06
N THR A 355 2.28 -1.36 -2.57
CA THR A 355 2.15 -1.70 -3.99
C THR A 355 1.07 -0.89 -4.71
N THR A 356 0.23 -0.14 -3.98
CA THR A 356 -0.86 0.64 -4.58
C THR A 356 -0.35 1.92 -5.23
N HIS A 357 0.54 2.66 -4.58
CA HIS A 357 1.06 3.92 -5.13
C HIS A 357 1.97 3.75 -6.36
N PRO A 358 2.83 2.71 -6.48
CA PRO A 358 3.57 2.46 -7.71
C PRO A 358 2.65 2.06 -8.86
N PHE A 359 1.61 1.27 -8.57
CA PHE A 359 0.58 0.93 -9.54
C PHE A 359 -0.18 2.18 -10.02
N GLY A 360 -0.64 3.03 -9.09
CA GLY A 360 -1.32 4.28 -9.40
C GLY A 360 -0.44 5.24 -10.21
N ALA A 361 0.83 5.40 -9.82
CA ALA A 361 1.80 6.18 -10.58
C ALA A 361 1.98 5.64 -12.00
N ALA A 362 2.13 4.32 -12.17
CA ALA A 362 2.29 3.70 -13.48
C ALA A 362 1.05 3.92 -14.37
N VAL A 363 -0.15 3.63 -13.87
CA VAL A 363 -1.39 3.78 -14.65
C VAL A 363 -1.65 5.24 -15.00
N LEU A 364 -1.56 6.17 -14.06
CA LEU A 364 -1.92 7.57 -14.30
C LEU A 364 -0.89 8.35 -15.13
N THR A 365 0.40 7.97 -15.08
CA THR A 365 1.43 8.63 -15.91
C THR A 365 1.53 8.06 -17.32
N THR A 366 1.18 6.78 -17.51
CA THR A 366 1.28 6.10 -18.81
C THR A 366 -0.06 5.96 -19.55
N GLY A 367 -1.19 6.09 -18.84
CA GLY A 367 -2.50 5.74 -19.37
C GLY A 367 -2.66 4.25 -19.69
N ALA A 368 -1.84 3.38 -19.07
CA ALA A 368 -1.90 1.95 -19.31
C ALA A 368 -3.12 1.31 -18.64
N THR A 369 -3.75 0.36 -19.32
CA THR A 369 -4.85 -0.45 -18.79
C THR A 369 -4.36 -1.86 -18.46
N TYR A 370 -4.88 -2.46 -17.39
CA TYR A 370 -4.55 -3.84 -17.04
C TYR A 370 -5.25 -4.82 -17.98
N ASP A 371 -4.48 -5.74 -18.55
CA ASP A 371 -4.96 -6.86 -19.35
C ASP A 371 -4.97 -8.13 -18.47
N PRO A 372 -6.17 -8.64 -18.11
CA PRO A 372 -6.28 -9.82 -17.24
C PRO A 372 -5.82 -11.12 -17.91
N ASP A 373 -5.81 -11.20 -19.25
CA ASP A 373 -5.38 -12.42 -19.95
C ASP A 373 -3.86 -12.58 -19.88
N THR A 374 -3.12 -11.47 -19.98
CA THR A 374 -1.66 -11.46 -19.93
C THR A 374 -1.11 -11.14 -18.54
N GLY A 375 -1.91 -10.54 -17.66
CA GLY A 375 -1.49 -10.03 -16.36
C GLY A 375 -0.51 -8.86 -16.46
N LEU A 376 -0.61 -8.05 -17.51
CA LEU A 376 0.27 -6.92 -17.82
C LEU A 376 -0.51 -5.61 -17.88
N LEU A 377 0.18 -4.50 -17.60
CA LEU A 377 -0.32 -3.18 -17.99
C LEU A 377 0.04 -2.94 -19.45
N MET A 378 -0.92 -2.43 -20.24
CA MET A 378 -0.75 -2.19 -21.67
C MET A 378 -1.01 -0.71 -21.99
N ALA A 379 -0.05 -0.03 -22.61
CA ALA A 379 -0.20 1.32 -23.15
C ALA A 379 0.12 1.31 -24.65
N ASP A 380 -0.84 1.70 -25.49
CA ASP A 380 -0.71 1.72 -26.95
C ASP A 380 -0.17 0.39 -27.53
N GLY A 381 -0.65 -0.74 -26.99
CA GLY A 381 -0.24 -2.08 -27.39
C GLY A 381 1.13 -2.54 -26.88
N ARG A 382 1.82 -1.74 -26.05
CA ARG A 382 3.09 -2.11 -25.42
C ARG A 382 2.90 -2.44 -23.95
N PRO A 383 3.57 -3.50 -23.44
CA PRO A 383 3.52 -3.82 -22.03
C PRO A 383 4.28 -2.78 -21.21
N LYS A 384 3.87 -2.59 -19.97
CA LYS A 384 4.55 -1.76 -18.97
C LYS A 384 5.00 -2.61 -17.81
N TYR A 385 6.23 -2.37 -17.40
CA TYR A 385 6.90 -2.99 -16.27
C TYR A 385 7.35 -1.88 -15.33
N TYR A 386 7.42 -2.17 -14.04
CA TYR A 386 8.07 -1.27 -13.10
C TYR A 386 8.79 -1.97 -11.98
N THR A 387 9.74 -1.23 -11.40
CA THR A 387 10.44 -1.57 -10.16
C THR A 387 10.43 -0.36 -9.24
N ALA A 388 9.90 -0.54 -8.03
CA ALA A 388 9.59 0.54 -7.10
C ALA A 388 10.28 0.35 -5.75
N THR A 389 10.59 1.45 -5.08
CA THR A 389 11.17 1.46 -3.72
C THR A 389 10.66 2.65 -2.93
N ASP A 390 10.46 2.47 -1.62
CA ASP A 390 10.21 3.54 -0.65
C ASP A 390 11.46 3.90 0.17
N ASN A 391 12.57 3.20 -0.10
CA ASN A 391 13.72 3.12 0.79
C ASN A 391 15.02 3.51 0.06
N CYS A 392 14.93 4.44 -0.89
CA CYS A 392 16.11 5.11 -1.42
C CYS A 392 16.57 6.13 -0.38
N SER A 393 17.71 5.88 0.26
CA SER A 393 18.22 6.73 1.32
C SER A 393 19.73 6.91 1.19
N SER A 394 20.20 8.14 1.30
CA SER A 394 21.63 8.46 1.29
C SER A 394 21.91 9.75 2.06
N SER A 395 23.05 9.79 2.75
CA SER A 395 23.48 10.99 3.47
C SER A 395 23.72 12.19 2.55
N CYS A 396 24.06 11.96 1.27
CA CYS A 396 24.30 13.03 0.29
C CYS A 396 23.02 13.72 -0.20
N LEU A 397 21.85 13.16 0.13
CA LEU A 397 20.54 13.75 -0.17
C LEU A 397 20.05 14.68 0.95
N ARG A 398 20.54 14.48 2.18
CA ARG A 398 20.12 15.30 3.33
C ARG A 398 20.49 16.77 3.09
N GLY A 399 19.52 17.65 3.35
CA GLY A 399 19.65 19.10 3.15
C GLY A 399 19.40 19.58 1.72
N ARG A 400 19.20 18.68 0.74
CA ARG A 400 18.76 19.07 -0.60
C ARG A 400 17.27 19.38 -0.63
N SER A 401 16.83 20.24 -1.53
CA SER A 401 15.41 20.46 -1.79
C SER A 401 14.81 19.36 -2.67
N PRO A 402 13.49 19.11 -2.59
CA PRO A 402 12.77 18.26 -3.54
C PRO A 402 13.10 18.56 -5.01
N GLY A 403 13.01 19.84 -5.40
CA GLY A 403 13.23 20.28 -6.77
C GLY A 403 14.68 20.15 -7.22
N GLU A 404 15.67 20.28 -6.34
CA GLU A 404 17.07 20.00 -6.69
C GLU A 404 17.27 18.55 -7.13
N VAL A 405 16.61 17.61 -6.45
CA VAL A 405 16.70 16.18 -6.72
C VAL A 405 15.94 15.81 -8.00
N THR A 406 14.71 16.32 -8.19
CA THR A 406 13.94 16.05 -9.43
C THR A 406 14.63 16.65 -10.66
N ARG A 407 15.11 17.90 -10.59
CA ARG A 407 15.89 18.52 -11.68
C ARG A 407 17.21 17.80 -11.96
N LEU A 408 17.84 17.21 -10.93
CA LEU A 408 19.03 16.38 -11.13
C LEU A 408 18.68 15.12 -11.94
N ALA A 409 17.60 14.43 -11.57
CA ALA A 409 17.14 13.25 -12.31
C ALA A 409 16.80 13.59 -13.77
N GLU A 410 16.12 14.71 -14.02
CA GLU A 410 15.82 15.19 -15.37
C GLU A 410 17.09 15.45 -16.19
N ARG A 411 18.08 16.16 -15.64
CA ARG A 411 19.36 16.43 -16.32
C ARG A 411 20.15 15.16 -16.66
N LEU A 412 19.98 14.11 -15.87
CA LEU A 412 20.60 12.81 -16.10
C LEU A 412 19.80 11.90 -17.04
N GLY A 413 18.66 12.35 -17.56
CA GLY A 413 17.77 11.54 -18.39
C GLY A 413 17.05 10.43 -17.60
N LEU A 414 16.96 10.58 -16.27
CA LEU A 414 16.29 9.65 -15.37
C LEU A 414 14.85 10.08 -15.05
N GLY A 415 14.44 11.29 -15.43
CA GLY A 415 13.06 11.75 -15.29
C GLY A 415 12.06 10.95 -16.15
N PHE A 416 10.77 11.20 -15.97
CA PHE A 416 9.74 10.62 -16.80
C PHE A 416 9.69 11.29 -18.18
N ASP A 417 9.68 10.48 -19.24
CA ASP A 417 9.48 10.90 -20.62
C ASP A 417 8.02 10.70 -21.02
N HIS A 418 7.29 11.79 -21.24
CA HIS A 418 5.88 11.79 -21.61
C HIS A 418 5.60 11.17 -22.99
N ALA A 419 6.50 11.35 -23.95
CA ALA A 419 6.32 10.82 -25.29
C ALA A 419 6.53 9.31 -25.30
N ALA A 420 7.53 8.83 -24.57
CA ALA A 420 7.82 7.40 -24.45
C ALA A 420 7.00 6.70 -23.36
N ARG A 421 6.33 7.45 -22.47
CA ARG A 421 5.54 6.95 -21.33
C ARG A 421 6.36 5.99 -20.44
N LYS A 422 7.57 6.41 -20.09
CA LYS A 422 8.53 5.63 -19.30
C LYS A 422 9.49 6.55 -18.55
N GLY A 423 10.20 6.05 -17.55
CA GLY A 423 11.08 6.85 -16.69
C GLY A 423 10.68 6.77 -15.22
N ASN A 424 11.27 7.61 -14.37
CA ASN A 424 10.99 7.59 -12.93
C ASN A 424 9.85 8.55 -12.53
N VAL A 425 8.97 8.05 -11.67
CA VAL A 425 8.04 8.86 -10.89
C VAL A 425 8.49 8.84 -9.43
N PHE A 426 8.84 10.00 -8.88
CA PHE A 426 9.36 10.16 -7.52
C PHE A 426 8.24 10.43 -6.51
N HIS A 427 8.40 9.93 -5.29
CA HIS A 427 7.47 10.14 -4.18
C HIS A 427 8.23 10.21 -2.85
N LEU A 428 7.55 10.60 -1.76
CA LEU A 428 8.20 10.89 -0.46
C LEU A 428 9.29 11.96 -0.57
N LEU A 429 9.12 12.94 -1.47
CA LEU A 429 10.11 13.97 -1.73
C LEU A 429 10.31 14.89 -0.51
N GLY A 430 9.27 15.11 0.31
CA GLY A 430 9.39 15.90 1.54
C GLY A 430 10.23 15.23 2.62
N ALA A 431 10.58 13.95 2.48
CA ALA A 431 11.53 13.27 3.36
C ALA A 431 13.01 13.59 3.02
N ILE A 432 13.30 14.22 1.88
CA ILE A 432 14.66 14.48 1.41
C ILE A 432 15.41 15.44 2.36
N PRO A 433 14.90 16.64 2.71
CA PRO A 433 15.70 17.63 3.42
C PRO A 433 16.15 17.14 4.80
N GLU A 434 15.26 16.51 5.56
CA GLU A 434 15.53 16.04 6.92
C GLU A 434 16.20 14.66 6.93
N HIS A 435 15.67 13.71 6.17
CA HIS A 435 16.05 12.31 6.30
C HIS A 435 17.03 11.84 5.21
N GLY A 436 17.13 12.56 4.09
CA GLY A 436 17.89 12.12 2.92
C GLY A 436 17.27 10.87 2.28
N LYS A 437 15.94 10.74 2.38
CA LYS A 437 15.16 9.58 1.94
C LYS A 437 14.11 10.02 0.92
N LEU A 438 13.85 9.17 -0.07
CA LEU A 438 12.75 9.28 -1.01
C LEU A 438 12.34 7.88 -1.53
N GLY A 439 11.24 7.83 -2.25
CA GLY A 439 10.84 6.69 -3.06
C GLY A 439 10.79 7.04 -4.54
N PHE A 440 10.77 6.01 -5.38
CA PHE A 440 10.47 6.16 -6.81
C PHE A 440 9.95 4.87 -7.43
N THR A 441 9.23 5.03 -8.54
CA THR A 441 8.74 3.97 -9.42
C THR A 441 9.41 4.11 -10.79
N SER A 442 10.28 3.17 -11.16
CA SER A 442 10.98 3.15 -12.45
C SER A 442 10.16 2.36 -13.46
N ILE A 443 9.61 3.03 -14.47
CA ILE A 443 8.68 2.43 -15.45
C ILE A 443 9.41 2.23 -16.79
N GLY A 444 9.25 1.05 -17.40
CA GLY A 444 9.81 0.69 -18.71
C GLY A 444 8.88 -0.20 -19.55
N ASP A 445 9.27 -0.48 -20.80
CA ASP A 445 8.54 -1.36 -21.73
C ASP A 445 8.93 -2.84 -21.57
N SER A 446 9.91 -3.14 -20.69
CA SER A 446 10.39 -4.48 -20.34
C SER A 446 10.88 -4.54 -18.89
N ARG A 447 10.98 -5.75 -18.33
CA ARG A 447 11.57 -5.98 -17.00
C ARG A 447 13.00 -5.43 -16.94
N GLU A 448 13.80 -5.71 -17.96
CA GLU A 448 15.20 -5.32 -18.04
C GLU A 448 15.35 -3.79 -18.05
N GLU A 449 14.50 -3.08 -18.80
CA GLU A 449 14.52 -1.63 -18.86
C GLU A 449 14.13 -0.98 -17.52
N ALA A 450 13.06 -1.49 -16.89
CA ALA A 450 12.61 -0.98 -15.59
C ALA A 450 13.67 -1.20 -14.49
N ASP A 451 14.30 -2.38 -14.47
CA ASP A 451 15.33 -2.72 -13.49
C ASP A 451 16.63 -1.93 -13.71
N GLU A 452 17.05 -1.76 -14.97
CA GLU A 452 18.23 -0.96 -15.28
C GLU A 452 18.02 0.52 -14.94
N LEU A 453 16.85 1.07 -15.25
CA LEU A 453 16.48 2.43 -14.84
C LEU A 453 16.49 2.55 -13.31
N HIS A 454 15.93 1.58 -12.60
CA HIS A 454 15.95 1.56 -11.14
C HIS A 454 17.37 1.55 -10.59
N ARG A 455 18.24 0.69 -11.13
CA ARG A 455 19.64 0.57 -10.75
C ARG A 455 20.42 1.87 -11.00
N LEU A 456 20.27 2.48 -12.17
CA LEU A 456 20.90 3.75 -12.53
C LEU A 456 20.43 4.89 -11.62
N THR A 457 19.15 4.92 -11.28
CA THR A 457 18.56 5.92 -10.38
C THR A 457 19.12 5.78 -8.96
N ARG A 458 19.19 4.55 -8.43
CA ARG A 458 19.85 4.29 -7.14
C ARG A 458 21.32 4.71 -7.17
N LEU A 459 22.04 4.39 -8.24
CA LEU A 459 23.46 4.76 -8.38
C LEU A 459 23.65 6.28 -8.39
N ALA A 460 22.79 7.01 -9.10
CA ALA A 460 22.85 8.46 -9.19
C ALA A 460 22.52 9.15 -7.85
N LEU A 461 21.53 8.65 -7.11
CA LEU A 461 21.05 9.27 -5.87
C LEU A 461 21.79 8.81 -4.61
N CYS A 462 22.29 7.57 -4.58
CA CYS A 462 22.95 6.97 -3.42
C CYS A 462 24.45 6.73 -3.62
N GLY A 463 24.98 6.82 -4.85
CA GLY A 463 26.31 6.33 -5.17
C GLY A 463 26.35 4.81 -5.37
N ALA A 464 27.53 4.25 -5.65
CA ALA A 464 27.69 2.81 -5.76
C ALA A 464 27.41 2.16 -4.40
N PRO A 465 26.74 0.99 -4.34
CA PRO A 465 26.63 0.25 -3.10
C PRO A 465 28.06 0.03 -2.56
N SER A 466 28.31 0.47 -1.34
CA SER A 466 29.60 0.24 -0.71
C SER A 466 29.82 -1.27 -0.67
N SER A 467 30.86 -1.76 -1.33
CA SER A 467 31.34 -3.13 -1.16
C SER A 467 31.73 -3.30 0.30
N ARG A 468 30.83 -3.88 1.11
CA ARG A 468 31.15 -4.39 2.43
C ARG A 468 31.07 -5.90 2.39
#